data_AF-A0A3S3PVX4-F1
#
_entry.id   AF-A0A3S3PVX4-F1
#
_cell.length_a   1.000
_cell.length_b   1.000
_cell.length_c   1.000
_cell.angle_alpha   90.00
_cell.angle_beta   90.00
_cell.angle_gamma   90.00
#
_symmetry.space_group_name_H-M   'P 1'
#
loop_
_entity.id
_entity.type
_entity.pdbx_description
1 polymer ?
#
loop_
_entity_poly.entity_id
_entity_poly.type
_entity_poly.pdbx_seq_one_letter_code
_entity_poly.pdbx_strand_id
1 'polypeptide(L)' 'MTTSRRLADRKVEKFEKNITKRGAVPETVAKKGTDYPVGPVLLGFFVFVVIGSSLFQIIRTATSGGVA' A
#
# COMPACT_ATOMS: atom_id res chain seq x y z
N MET A 1 14.50 -48.69 13.31
CA MET A 1 13.79 -47.75 12.40
C MET A 1 14.43 -47.85 11.02
N THR A 2 13.84 -48.61 10.09
CA THR A 2 14.37 -48.76 8.72
C THR A 2 13.52 -47.92 7.78
N THR A 3 13.81 -46.62 7.67
CA THR A 3 13.10 -45.77 6.69
C THR A 3 13.64 -46.11 5.30
N SER A 4 12.77 -46.37 4.33
CA SER A 4 13.21 -46.61 2.95
C SER A 4 13.93 -45.37 2.39
N ARG A 5 15.00 -45.59 1.61
CA ARG A 5 15.84 -44.51 1.03
C ARG A 5 15.00 -43.47 0.29
N ARG A 6 14.05 -43.93 -0.53
CA ARG A 6 13.11 -43.07 -1.29
C ARG A 6 12.24 -42.15 -0.43
N LEU A 7 11.96 -42.55 0.82
CA LEU A 7 11.21 -41.70 1.77
C LEU A 7 12.14 -40.71 2.48
N ALA A 8 13.38 -41.10 2.74
CA ALA A 8 14.40 -40.19 3.26
C ALA A 8 14.73 -39.10 2.23
N ASP A 9 14.91 -39.46 0.96
CA ASP A 9 15.24 -38.51 -0.11
C ASP A 9 14.13 -37.46 -0.31
N ARG A 10 12.86 -37.90 -0.35
CA ARG A 10 11.70 -36.99 -0.41
C ARG A 10 11.55 -36.08 0.80
N LYS A 11 11.99 -36.56 1.97
CA LYS A 11 11.96 -35.78 3.20
C LYS A 11 13.05 -34.70 3.16
N VAL A 12 14.27 -35.05 2.73
CA VAL A 12 15.38 -34.10 2.55
C VAL A 12 15.02 -33.01 1.54
N GLU A 13 14.46 -33.38 0.39
CA GLU A 13 14.07 -32.42 -0.67
C GLU A 13 13.06 -31.37 -0.18
N LYS A 14 12.14 -31.75 0.71
CA LYS A 14 11.19 -30.81 1.33
C LYS A 14 11.86 -29.84 2.30
N PHE A 15 12.89 -30.28 3.02
CA PHE A 15 13.60 -29.44 3.99
C PHE A 15 14.66 -28.57 3.32
N GLU A 16 15.32 -29.04 2.25
CA GLU A 16 16.27 -28.25 1.45
C GLU A 16 15.61 -26.99 0.85
N LYS A 17 14.37 -27.11 0.35
CA LYS A 17 13.60 -25.98 -0.19
C LYS A 17 13.27 -24.91 0.86
N ASN A 18 13.46 -25.20 2.15
CA ASN A 18 13.29 -24.23 3.23
C ASN A 18 14.62 -23.60 3.68
N ILE A 19 15.78 -24.10 3.22
CA ILE A 19 17.12 -23.54 3.53
C ILE A 19 17.32 -22.21 2.80
N THR A 20 16.99 -22.14 1.51
CA THR A 20 17.06 -20.87 0.74
C THR A 20 15.95 -19.89 1.09
N LYS A 21 14.91 -20.36 1.81
CA LYS A 21 13.84 -19.52 2.38
C LYS A 21 14.14 -19.12 3.83
N ARG A 22 15.24 -19.59 4.42
CA ARG A 22 15.66 -19.25 5.78
C ARG A 22 16.14 -17.80 5.77
N GLY A 23 15.41 -16.92 6.46
CA GLY A 23 15.66 -15.47 6.43
C GLY A 23 14.92 -14.73 5.32
N ALA A 24 14.20 -15.43 4.42
CA ALA A 24 13.21 -14.82 3.54
C ALA A 24 11.87 -14.64 4.28
N VAL A 25 11.93 -14.07 5.49
CA VAL A 25 10.80 -13.27 5.95
C VAL A 25 10.78 -12.12 4.95
N PRO A 26 9.68 -11.84 4.24
CA PRO A 26 9.59 -10.58 3.52
C PRO A 26 9.84 -9.51 4.57
N GLU A 27 11.07 -8.96 4.58
CA GLU A 27 11.40 -7.76 5.34
C GLU A 27 10.29 -6.82 4.95
N THR A 28 9.48 -6.50 5.96
CA THR A 28 8.28 -5.69 5.90
C THR A 28 8.21 -5.03 4.55
N VAL A 29 7.30 -5.54 3.68
CA VAL A 29 6.83 -4.78 2.51
C VAL A 29 6.99 -3.35 2.92
N ALA A 30 7.83 -2.61 2.22
CA ALA A 30 8.04 -1.20 2.45
C ALA A 30 6.67 -0.52 2.27
N LYS A 31 5.79 -0.69 3.25
CA LYS A 31 4.55 0.00 3.50
C LYS A 31 5.05 1.32 4.07
N LYS A 32 5.68 2.05 3.15
CA LYS A 32 5.83 3.48 3.13
C LYS A 32 4.59 4.04 3.84
N GLY A 33 4.82 4.63 5.02
CA GLY A 33 3.83 4.88 6.07
C GLY A 33 2.40 5.07 5.58
N THR A 34 1.56 4.08 5.85
CA THR A 34 0.10 4.15 5.67
C THR A 34 -0.57 4.21 7.03
N ASP A 35 -0.44 5.32 7.74
CA ASP A 35 -1.26 5.60 8.93
C ASP A 35 -2.00 6.94 8.81
N TYR A 36 -2.27 7.36 7.57
CA TYR A 36 -3.40 8.26 7.37
C TYR A 36 -4.62 7.39 7.10
N PRO A 37 -5.71 7.53 7.89
CA PRO A 37 -6.95 6.77 7.68
C PRO A 37 -7.61 7.09 6.32
N VAL A 38 -7.06 8.06 5.59
CA VAL A 38 -7.42 8.47 4.25
C VAL A 38 -6.29 8.13 3.28
N GLY A 39 -6.63 7.42 2.19
CA GLY A 39 -5.67 7.09 1.16
C GLY A 39 -5.14 8.34 0.43
N PRO A 40 -3.93 8.30 -0.16
CA PRO A 40 -3.31 9.44 -0.83
C PRO A 40 -4.19 10.02 -1.96
N VAL A 41 -4.99 9.17 -2.63
CA VAL A 41 -5.97 9.60 -3.64
C VAL A 41 -7.09 10.44 -3.04
N LEU A 42 -7.65 10.01 -1.90
CA LEU A 42 -8.72 10.75 -1.20
C LEU A 42 -8.20 12.06 -0.61
N LEU A 43 -6.98 12.05 -0.10
CA LEU A 43 -6.32 13.25 0.44
C LEU A 43 -6.05 14.27 -0.68
N GLY A 44 -5.57 13.82 -1.85
CA GLY A 44 -5.43 14.67 -3.03
C GLY A 44 -6.77 15.22 -3.53
N PHE A 45 -7.82 14.39 -3.56
CA PHE A 45 -9.17 14.83 -3.92
C PHE A 45 -9.72 15.88 -2.95
N PHE A 46 -9.54 15.67 -1.64
CA PHE A 46 -9.99 16.61 -0.61
C PHE A 46 -9.36 18.00 -0.80
N VAL A 47 -8.03 18.06 -0.98
CA VAL A 47 -7.31 19.32 -1.21
C VAL A 47 -7.77 19.99 -2.52
N PHE A 48 -7.95 19.22 -3.59
CA PHE A 48 -8.43 19.73 -4.87
C PHE A 48 -9.81 20.36 -4.76
N VAL A 49 -10.77 19.70 -4.09
CA VAL A 49 -12.13 20.22 -3.93
C VAL A 49 -12.14 21.49 -3.07
N VAL A 50 -11.38 21.53 -1.97
CA VAL A 50 -11.31 22.70 -1.08
C VAL A 50 -10.71 23.92 -1.79
N ILE A 51 -9.57 23.77 -2.45
CA ILE A 51 -8.92 24.88 -3.16
C ILE A 51 -9.73 25.27 -4.42
N GLY A 52 -10.17 24.28 -5.19
CA GLY A 52 -10.92 24.49 -6.43
C GLY A 52 -12.24 25.22 -6.20
N SER A 53 -12.98 24.85 -5.15
CA SER A 53 -14.24 25.53 -4.80
C SER A 53 -14.01 26.97 -4.35
N SER A 54 -12.95 27.23 -3.57
CA SER A 54 -12.59 28.57 -3.11
C SER A 54 -12.22 29.49 -4.28
N LEU A 55 -11.41 29.00 -5.21
CA LEU A 55 -11.06 29.74 -6.42
C LEU A 55 -12.28 30.00 -7.31
N PHE A 56 -13.13 28.99 -7.50
CA PHE A 56 -14.36 29.13 -8.27
C PHE A 56 -15.31 30.16 -7.64
N GLN A 57 -15.42 30.21 -6.31
CA GLN A 57 -16.18 31.24 -5.60
C GLN A 57 -15.61 32.63 -5.80
N ILE A 58 -14.28 32.80 -5.75
CA ILE A 58 -13.64 34.11 -5.97
C ILE A 58 -13.87 34.59 -7.40
N ILE A 59 -13.64 33.74 -8.40
CA ILE A 59 -13.88 34.08 -9.80
C ILE A 59 -15.35 34.38 -10.02
N ARG A 60 -16.26 33.54 -9.50
CA ARG A 60 -17.70 33.78 -9.60
C ARG A 60 -18.10 35.08 -8.92
N THR A 61 -17.57 35.41 -7.75
CA THR A 61 -17.86 36.66 -7.01
C THR A 61 -17.31 37.89 -7.74
N ALA A 62 -16.11 37.78 -8.32
CA ALA A 62 -15.49 38.85 -9.10
C ALA A 62 -16.21 39.08 -10.44
N THR A 63 -16.68 38.01 -11.09
CA THR A 63 -17.45 38.09 -12.35
C THR A 63 -18.92 38.43 -12.11
N SER A 64 -19.51 38.04 -10.97
CA SER A 64 -20.92 38.30 -10.65
C SER A 64 -21.16 39.62 -9.94
N GLY A 65 -20.12 40.43 -9.68
CA GLY A 65 -20.26 41.78 -9.16
C GLY A 65 -20.96 41.83 -7.80
N GLY A 66 -20.23 41.45 -6.73
CA GLY A 66 -20.63 41.73 -5.35
C GLY A 66 -21.84 40.92 -4.90
N VAL A 67 -21.61 39.99 -3.97
CA VAL A 67 -22.70 39.41 -3.19
C VAL A 67 -23.33 40.51 -2.34
N ALA A 68 -24.53 40.96 -2.74
CA ALA A 68 -25.57 41.46 -1.87
C ALA A 68 -26.57 40.32 -1.63
#